data_AF-A0A0G0QPR3-F1
#
_entry.id   AF-A0A0G0QPR3-F1
#
_cell.length_a   1.000
_cell.length_b   1.000
_cell.length_c   1.000
_cell.angle_alpha   90.00
_cell.angle_beta   90.00
_cell.angle_gamma   90.00
#
_symmetry.space_group_name_H-M   'P 1'
#
loop_
_entity.id
_entity.type
_entity.pdbx_description
1 polymer ?
#
loop_
_entity_poly.entity_id
_entity_poly.type
_entity_poly.pdbx_seq_one_letter_code
_entity_poly.pdbx_strand_id
1 'polypeptide(L)'
;MRLKTAVLLTFSAFVIITSPVFAVNPSAEKTIDIKKRLDDRLEKLDKRVASKEAIAAEKIENIKERIASKEAILRLKLEKFKNQEKAQIAQRVNANLNIINQNQIEKMLIHLSTMSTILDRLEARVTGNTPDIKDPAKAKEAIAAAREAISSASAAVKDQKENDYTIQISSESKIKADAKKQRDQLHKDLTAIRKRVIDAKQAVSNAIRVAKSGSESSKEGTPSGQQ
;
A
#
# COMPACT_ATOMS: atom_id res chain seq x y z
N MET A 1 -97.22 3.91 20.45
CA MET A 1 -97.27 5.33 20.84
C MET A 1 -96.20 5.56 21.90
N ARG A 2 -95.20 6.40 21.55
CA ARG A 2 -94.29 7.22 22.38
C ARG A 2 -93.41 6.58 23.48
N LEU A 3 -92.10 6.75 23.23
CA LEU A 3 -90.94 6.73 24.14
C LEU A 3 -91.10 7.63 25.39
N LYS A 4 -90.32 7.31 26.45
CA LYS A 4 -89.25 8.12 27.11
C LYS A 4 -89.10 7.72 28.61
N THR A 5 -88.07 6.96 29.03
CA THR A 5 -86.69 7.32 29.49
C THR A 5 -86.52 7.66 30.99
N ALA A 6 -85.37 7.20 31.52
CA ALA A 6 -84.57 7.67 32.69
C ALA A 6 -84.75 6.81 33.99
N VAL A 7 -83.76 6.42 34.81
CA VAL A 7 -82.42 6.91 35.26
C VAL A 7 -81.66 5.71 35.91
N LEU A 8 -80.44 5.30 35.51
CA LEU A 8 -79.06 5.57 36.04
C LEU A 8 -78.61 4.83 37.35
N LEU A 9 -77.31 4.44 37.35
CA LEU A 9 -76.38 3.94 38.41
C LEU A 9 -76.15 2.40 38.33
N THR A 10 -74.94 1.82 38.23
CA THR A 10 -73.58 2.20 38.66
C THR A 10 -72.52 1.17 38.21
N PHE A 11 -71.23 1.57 38.27
CA PHE A 11 -70.01 0.76 38.52
C PHE A 11 -69.26 0.05 37.36
N SER A 12 -68.21 0.73 36.88
CA SER A 12 -66.80 0.28 36.81
C SER A 12 -66.47 -1.20 36.52
N ALA A 13 -65.88 -1.47 35.35
CA ALA A 13 -64.70 -2.35 35.22
C ALA A 13 -63.99 -2.14 33.87
N PHE A 14 -62.76 -1.63 33.95
CA PHE A 14 -61.80 -1.50 32.87
C PHE A 14 -61.24 -2.89 32.54
N VAL A 15 -61.57 -3.46 31.38
CA VAL A 15 -60.94 -4.70 30.88
C VAL A 15 -59.90 -4.31 29.84
N ILE A 16 -58.64 -4.37 30.26
CA ILE A 16 -57.46 -4.18 29.44
C ILE A 16 -57.35 -5.34 28.45
N ILE A 17 -57.37 -5.04 27.16
CA ILE A 17 -57.01 -5.97 26.09
C ILE A 17 -55.49 -6.16 26.16
N THR A 18 -55.01 -7.24 26.77
CA THR A 18 -53.62 -7.66 26.63
C THR A 18 -53.49 -8.55 25.41
N SER A 19 -53.27 -7.96 24.24
CA SER A 19 -52.66 -8.70 23.14
C SER A 19 -51.22 -9.07 23.52
N PRO A 20 -50.75 -10.30 23.26
CA PRO A 20 -49.33 -10.59 23.39
C PRO A 20 -48.58 -9.73 22.37
N VAL A 21 -47.78 -8.79 22.87
CA VAL A 21 -46.70 -8.20 22.09
C VAL A 21 -45.70 -9.35 21.88
N PHE A 22 -45.80 -10.01 20.73
CA PHE A 22 -44.67 -10.74 20.19
C PHE A 22 -43.56 -9.71 19.97
N ALA A 23 -42.60 -9.67 20.88
CA ALA A 23 -41.29 -9.11 20.59
C ALA A 23 -40.68 -9.98 19.48
N VAL A 24 -40.97 -9.66 18.22
CA VAL A 24 -40.11 -10.05 17.11
C VAL A 24 -38.76 -9.47 17.45
N ASN A 25 -37.84 -10.33 17.89
CA ASN A 25 -36.47 -9.98 18.16
C ASN A 25 -35.78 -9.82 16.79
N PRO A 26 -35.59 -8.60 16.27
CA PRO A 26 -35.09 -8.40 14.90
C PRO A 26 -33.58 -8.70 14.78
N SER A 27 -32.97 -9.21 15.86
CA SER A 27 -31.54 -9.43 15.98
C SER A 27 -31.07 -10.73 15.29
N ALA A 28 -31.94 -11.74 15.16
CA ALA A 28 -31.58 -13.03 14.56
C ALA A 28 -31.57 -13.01 13.02
N GLU A 29 -32.59 -12.42 12.37
CA GLU A 29 -32.60 -12.27 10.90
C GLU A 29 -31.50 -11.31 10.42
N LYS A 30 -31.28 -10.20 11.14
CA LYS A 30 -30.24 -9.22 10.79
C LYS A 30 -28.83 -9.81 10.92
N THR A 31 -28.59 -10.71 11.87
CA THR A 31 -27.29 -11.40 12.02
C THR A 31 -27.05 -12.46 10.96
N ILE A 32 -28.08 -13.19 10.50
CA ILE A 32 -27.97 -14.15 9.39
C ILE A 32 -27.67 -13.41 8.07
N ASP A 33 -28.36 -12.30 7.82
CA ASP A 33 -28.19 -11.49 6.61
C ASP A 33 -26.83 -10.77 6.56
N ILE A 34 -26.31 -10.36 7.72
CA ILE A 34 -24.94 -9.81 7.85
C ILE A 34 -23.87 -10.87 7.61
N LYS A 35 -24.04 -12.10 8.15
CA LYS A 35 -23.10 -13.21 7.92
C LYS A 35 -23.03 -13.60 6.45
N LYS A 36 -24.19 -13.76 5.80
CA LYS A 36 -24.24 -14.07 4.36
C LYS A 36 -23.56 -12.99 3.50
N ARG A 37 -23.76 -11.70 3.83
CA ARG A 37 -23.08 -10.58 3.15
C ARG A 37 -21.57 -10.54 3.42
N LEU A 38 -21.12 -10.99 4.60
CA LEU A 38 -19.71 -11.12 4.93
C LEU A 38 -19.07 -12.27 4.17
N ASP A 39 -19.73 -13.42 4.09
CA ASP A 39 -19.26 -14.60 3.37
C ASP A 39 -19.19 -14.31 1.85
N ASP A 40 -20.21 -13.69 1.27
CA ASP A 40 -20.20 -13.24 -0.13
C ASP A 40 -19.10 -12.21 -0.42
N ARG A 41 -18.75 -11.37 0.57
CA ARG A 41 -17.66 -10.39 0.48
C ARG A 41 -16.30 -11.06 0.59
N LEU A 42 -16.13 -12.01 1.51
CA LEU A 42 -14.92 -12.79 1.68
C LEU A 42 -14.63 -13.61 0.42
N GLU A 43 -15.64 -14.31 -0.12
CA GLU A 43 -15.49 -15.07 -1.35
C GLU A 43 -15.14 -14.18 -2.56
N LYS A 44 -15.75 -12.98 -2.66
CA LYS A 44 -15.38 -11.99 -3.69
C LYS A 44 -13.98 -11.42 -3.50
N LEU A 45 -13.54 -11.24 -2.25
CA LEU A 45 -12.18 -10.79 -1.95
C LEU A 45 -11.17 -11.87 -2.29
N ASP A 46 -11.43 -13.12 -1.94
CA ASP A 46 -10.57 -14.27 -2.24
C ASP A 46 -10.44 -14.48 -3.75
N LYS A 47 -11.55 -14.41 -4.51
CA LYS A 47 -11.51 -14.45 -5.98
C LYS A 47 -10.73 -13.27 -6.57
N ARG A 48 -10.82 -12.08 -5.97
CA ARG A 48 -10.07 -10.89 -6.40
C ARG A 48 -8.58 -10.98 -6.05
N VAL A 49 -8.24 -11.54 -4.90
CA VAL A 49 -6.85 -11.75 -4.49
C VAL A 49 -6.21 -12.84 -5.36
N ALA A 50 -6.86 -14.00 -5.51
CA ALA A 50 -6.37 -15.09 -6.36
C ALA A 50 -6.23 -14.68 -7.84
N SER A 51 -7.19 -13.94 -8.39
CA SER A 51 -7.06 -13.42 -9.78
C SER A 51 -5.93 -12.39 -9.91
N LYS A 52 -5.74 -11.51 -8.93
CA LYS A 52 -4.61 -10.55 -8.93
C LYS A 52 -3.27 -11.25 -8.78
N GLU A 53 -3.19 -12.31 -7.98
CA GLU A 53 -1.99 -13.13 -7.81
C GLU A 53 -1.65 -13.90 -9.09
N ALA A 54 -2.63 -14.52 -9.75
CA ALA A 54 -2.43 -15.19 -11.03
C ALA A 54 -1.97 -14.23 -12.13
N ILE A 55 -2.62 -13.07 -12.26
CA ILE A 55 -2.23 -12.02 -13.22
C ILE A 55 -0.83 -11.47 -12.89
N ALA A 56 -0.49 -11.30 -11.61
CA ALA A 56 0.84 -10.87 -11.21
C ALA A 56 1.91 -11.92 -11.54
N ALA A 57 1.63 -13.20 -11.30
CA ALA A 57 2.55 -14.29 -11.62
C ALA A 57 2.83 -14.39 -13.13
N GLU A 58 1.78 -14.37 -13.96
CA GLU A 58 1.88 -14.38 -15.42
C GLU A 58 2.67 -13.18 -15.96
N LYS A 59 2.43 -11.98 -15.42
CA LYS A 59 3.20 -10.78 -15.78
C LYS A 59 4.67 -10.93 -15.46
N ILE A 60 4.99 -11.43 -14.26
CA ILE A 60 6.37 -11.64 -13.83
C ILE A 60 7.11 -12.60 -14.76
N GLU A 61 6.46 -13.68 -15.21
CA GLU A 61 7.05 -14.65 -16.13
C GLU A 61 7.33 -14.04 -17.50
N ASN A 62 6.33 -13.37 -18.10
CA ASN A 62 6.47 -12.66 -19.37
C ASN A 62 7.59 -11.59 -19.34
N ILE A 63 7.74 -10.89 -18.20
CA ILE A 63 8.81 -9.89 -18.03
C ILE A 63 10.18 -10.56 -17.98
N LYS A 64 10.33 -11.67 -17.25
CA LYS A 64 11.59 -12.43 -17.18
C LYS A 64 12.01 -12.91 -18.56
N GLU A 65 11.08 -13.49 -19.33
CA GLU A 65 11.35 -13.95 -20.69
C GLU A 65 11.76 -12.81 -21.62
N ARG A 66 11.08 -11.66 -21.53
CA ARG A 66 11.43 -10.47 -22.31
C ARG A 66 12.82 -9.93 -21.98
N ILE A 67 13.20 -9.93 -20.70
CA ILE A 67 14.55 -9.53 -20.26
C ILE A 67 15.59 -10.51 -20.80
N ALA A 68 15.40 -11.82 -20.58
CA ALA A 68 16.32 -12.85 -21.06
C ALA A 68 16.51 -12.79 -22.57
N SER A 69 15.42 -12.58 -23.33
CA SER A 69 15.45 -12.43 -24.78
C SER A 69 16.28 -11.22 -25.20
N LYS A 70 16.14 -10.07 -24.53
CA LYS A 70 16.91 -8.87 -24.84
C LYS A 70 18.37 -8.99 -24.47
N GLU A 71 18.70 -9.65 -23.36
CA GLU A 71 20.09 -9.95 -22.99
C GLU A 71 20.75 -10.88 -24.01
N ALA A 72 20.02 -11.89 -24.52
CA ALA A 72 20.51 -12.75 -25.60
C ALA A 72 20.75 -11.96 -26.89
N ILE A 73 19.81 -11.10 -27.29
CA ILE A 73 19.96 -10.21 -28.45
C ILE A 73 21.18 -9.29 -28.28
N LEU A 74 21.36 -8.73 -27.08
CA LEU A 74 22.52 -7.89 -26.76
C LEU A 74 23.82 -8.67 -26.97
N ARG A 75 23.90 -9.90 -26.43
CA ARG A 75 25.08 -10.76 -26.56
C ARG A 75 25.42 -11.03 -28.03
N LEU A 76 24.43 -11.42 -28.83
CA LEU A 76 24.60 -11.66 -30.27
C LEU A 76 25.07 -10.40 -31.03
N LYS A 77 24.63 -9.21 -30.62
CA LYS A 77 25.11 -7.95 -31.21
C LYS A 77 26.55 -7.63 -30.82
N LEU A 78 26.94 -7.93 -29.57
CA LEU A 78 28.29 -7.70 -29.05
C LEU A 78 29.32 -8.65 -29.68
N GLU A 79 28.95 -9.89 -29.99
CA GLU A 79 29.82 -10.84 -30.71
C GLU A 79 30.26 -10.34 -32.10
N LYS A 80 29.43 -9.50 -32.73
CA LYS A 80 29.71 -8.91 -34.05
C LYS A 80 30.63 -7.69 -34.00
N PHE A 81 31.05 -7.24 -32.82
CA PHE A 81 31.94 -6.07 -32.69
C PHE A 81 33.33 -6.40 -33.20
N LYS A 82 33.98 -5.43 -33.85
CA LYS A 82 35.38 -5.57 -34.23
C LYS A 82 36.28 -5.50 -33.00
N ASN A 83 36.01 -4.56 -32.11
CA ASN A 83 36.73 -4.42 -30.85
C ASN A 83 36.07 -5.28 -29.75
N GLN A 84 36.69 -6.41 -29.45
CA GLN A 84 36.22 -7.37 -28.44
C GLN A 84 36.35 -6.85 -27.01
N GLU A 85 37.34 -6.01 -26.69
CA GLU A 85 37.46 -5.39 -25.36
C GLU A 85 36.27 -4.48 -25.07
N LYS A 86 35.89 -3.67 -26.06
CA LYS A 86 34.71 -2.79 -25.99
C LYS A 86 33.44 -3.61 -25.81
N ALA A 87 33.33 -4.75 -26.49
CA ALA A 87 32.20 -5.66 -26.34
C ALA A 87 32.11 -6.24 -24.92
N GLN A 88 33.24 -6.70 -24.37
CA GLN A 88 33.31 -7.21 -22.99
C GLN A 88 32.97 -6.15 -21.95
N ILE A 89 33.46 -4.92 -22.13
CA ILE A 89 33.13 -3.80 -21.24
C ILE A 89 31.63 -3.51 -21.29
N ALA A 90 31.02 -3.45 -22.48
CA ALA A 90 29.59 -3.23 -22.62
C ALA A 90 28.76 -4.34 -21.95
N GLN A 91 29.18 -5.60 -22.07
CA GLN A 91 28.54 -6.72 -21.40
C GLN A 91 28.64 -6.61 -19.87
N ARG A 92 29.82 -6.25 -19.34
CA ARG A 92 30.02 -6.03 -17.90
C ARG A 92 29.15 -4.88 -17.39
N VAL A 93 29.09 -3.77 -18.14
CA VAL A 93 28.24 -2.63 -17.77
C VAL A 93 26.77 -3.05 -17.74
N ASN A 94 26.31 -3.81 -18.74
CA ASN A 94 24.93 -4.32 -18.78
C ASN A 94 24.59 -5.15 -17.53
N ALA A 95 25.43 -6.14 -17.21
CA ALA A 95 25.25 -6.98 -16.04
C ALA A 95 25.23 -6.15 -14.74
N ASN A 96 26.15 -5.18 -14.63
CA ASN A 96 26.22 -4.31 -13.46
C ASN A 96 24.96 -3.44 -13.30
N LEU A 97 24.34 -2.95 -14.38
CA LEU A 97 23.10 -2.17 -14.29
C LEU A 97 21.96 -3.00 -13.69
N ASN A 98 21.80 -4.24 -14.15
CA ASN A 98 20.76 -5.13 -13.64
C ASN A 98 21.00 -5.53 -12.17
N ILE A 99 22.26 -5.82 -11.81
CA ILE A 99 22.66 -6.10 -10.41
C ILE A 99 22.39 -4.89 -9.50
N ILE A 100 22.73 -3.68 -9.95
CA ILE A 100 22.48 -2.45 -9.18
C ILE A 100 20.98 -2.26 -8.94
N ASN A 101 20.15 -2.44 -9.97
CA ASN A 101 18.70 -2.32 -9.83
C ASN A 101 18.19 -3.31 -8.76
N GLN A 102 18.55 -4.59 -8.89
CA GLN A 102 18.14 -5.63 -7.96
C GLN A 102 18.55 -5.33 -6.52
N ASN A 103 19.85 -5.08 -6.29
CA ASN A 103 20.39 -4.80 -4.96
C ASN A 103 19.71 -3.58 -4.32
N GLN A 104 19.40 -2.55 -5.11
CA GLN A 104 18.81 -1.33 -4.61
C GLN A 104 17.32 -1.50 -4.29
N ILE A 105 16.58 -2.27 -5.08
CA ILE A 105 15.19 -2.66 -4.81
C ILE A 105 15.11 -3.48 -3.52
N GLU A 106 15.96 -4.51 -3.38
CA GLU A 106 15.98 -5.38 -2.20
C GLU A 106 16.21 -4.58 -0.92
N LYS A 107 17.20 -3.68 -0.92
CA LYS A 107 17.45 -2.76 0.21
C LYS A 107 16.23 -1.89 0.54
N MET A 108 15.57 -1.33 -0.48
CA MET A 108 14.37 -0.51 -0.27
C MET A 108 13.21 -1.32 0.32
N LEU A 109 12.99 -2.55 -0.14
CA LEU A 109 11.96 -3.44 0.43
C LEU A 109 12.25 -3.79 1.89
N ILE A 110 13.51 -4.05 2.25
CA ILE A 110 13.91 -4.31 3.65
C ILE A 110 13.58 -3.10 4.54
N HIS A 111 13.88 -1.88 4.07
CA HIS A 111 13.56 -0.66 4.81
C HIS A 111 12.05 -0.46 4.98
N LEU A 112 11.26 -0.68 3.94
CA LEU A 112 9.78 -0.57 4.00
C LEU A 112 9.16 -1.63 4.92
N SER A 113 9.71 -2.84 4.93
CA SER A 113 9.31 -3.90 5.87
C SER A 113 9.59 -3.50 7.31
N THR A 114 10.80 -2.99 7.59
CA THR A 114 11.18 -2.49 8.92
C THR A 114 10.25 -1.36 9.39
N MET A 115 9.92 -0.43 8.50
CA MET A 115 8.96 0.65 8.79
C MET A 115 7.57 0.12 9.13
N SER A 116 7.10 -0.91 8.42
CA SER A 116 5.83 -1.57 8.71
C SER A 116 5.82 -2.20 10.09
N THR A 117 6.89 -2.92 10.46
CA THR A 117 7.04 -3.51 11.81
C THR A 117 7.06 -2.45 12.91
N ILE A 118 7.66 -1.29 12.66
CA ILE A 118 7.63 -0.17 13.61
C ILE A 118 6.18 0.34 13.81
N LEU A 119 5.42 0.47 12.72
CA LEU A 119 4.02 0.88 12.80
C LEU A 119 3.14 -0.18 13.49
N ASP A 120 3.37 -1.47 13.27
CA ASP A 120 2.65 -2.56 13.96
C ASP A 120 2.81 -2.42 15.49
N ARG A 121 4.04 -2.17 15.94
CA ARG A 121 4.33 -1.95 17.37
C ARG A 121 3.70 -0.66 17.89
N LEU A 122 3.71 0.41 17.09
CA LEU A 122 3.09 1.67 17.50
C LEU A 122 1.58 1.53 17.62
N GLU A 123 0.94 0.86 16.67
CA GLU A 123 -0.49 0.58 16.64
C GLU A 123 -0.93 -0.28 17.84
N ALA A 124 -0.16 -1.31 18.19
CA ALA A 124 -0.39 -2.10 19.40
C ALA A 124 -0.35 -1.26 20.69
N ARG A 125 0.55 -0.28 20.77
CA ARG A 125 0.66 0.62 21.93
C ARG A 125 -0.50 1.62 22.00
N VAL A 126 -0.87 2.19 20.84
CA VAL A 126 -2.01 3.11 20.72
C VAL A 126 -3.33 2.43 21.07
N THR A 127 -3.53 1.18 20.66
CA THR A 127 -4.73 0.40 20.98
C THR A 127 -4.73 -0.13 22.41
N GLY A 128 -3.55 -0.43 22.97
CA GLY A 128 -3.36 -0.81 24.37
C GLY A 128 -3.45 0.33 25.39
N ASN A 129 -3.77 1.56 24.97
CA ASN A 129 -3.85 2.76 25.82
C ASN A 129 -2.62 2.97 26.72
N THR A 130 -1.42 2.77 26.17
CA THR A 130 -0.19 2.91 26.97
C THR A 130 -0.01 4.35 27.46
N PRO A 131 0.53 4.59 28.68
CA PRO A 131 0.57 5.93 29.28
C PRO A 131 1.39 6.97 28.50
N ASP A 132 2.28 6.52 27.60
CA ASP A 132 3.12 7.38 26.78
C ASP A 132 2.41 7.87 25.50
N ILE A 133 1.19 7.38 25.23
CA ILE A 133 0.36 7.81 24.12
C ILE A 133 -0.58 8.90 24.61
N LYS A 134 -0.32 10.13 24.16
CA LYS A 134 -1.06 11.31 24.62
C LYS A 134 -2.38 11.52 23.87
N ASP A 135 -2.40 11.21 22.58
CA ASP A 135 -3.59 11.37 21.72
C ASP A 135 -3.76 10.14 20.82
N PRO A 136 -4.50 9.11 21.28
CA PRO A 136 -4.72 7.88 20.51
C PRO A 136 -5.46 8.11 19.19
N ALA A 137 -6.33 9.12 19.09
CA ALA A 137 -7.10 9.38 17.89
C ALA A 137 -6.21 9.95 16.78
N LYS A 138 -5.45 11.01 17.06
CA LYS A 138 -4.49 11.58 16.10
C LYS A 138 -3.35 10.61 15.77
N ALA A 139 -2.94 9.78 16.73
CA ALA A 139 -1.97 8.72 16.46
C ALA A 139 -2.49 7.72 15.43
N LYS A 140 -3.75 7.30 15.51
CA LYS A 140 -4.37 6.39 14.51
C LYS A 140 -4.40 7.01 13.12
N GLU A 141 -4.78 8.29 13.01
CA GLU A 141 -4.77 9.02 11.74
C GLU A 141 -3.36 9.09 11.14
N ALA A 142 -2.36 9.43 11.94
CA ALA A 142 -0.96 9.51 11.49
C ALA A 142 -0.39 8.13 11.11
N ILE A 143 -0.77 7.06 11.82
CA ILE A 143 -0.42 5.68 11.46
C ILE A 143 -1.04 5.32 10.10
N ALA A 144 -2.32 5.63 9.87
CA ALA A 144 -2.99 5.36 8.61
C ALA A 144 -2.28 6.06 7.44
N ALA A 145 -1.96 7.35 7.58
CA ALA A 145 -1.20 8.10 6.57
C ALA A 145 0.19 7.48 6.31
N ALA A 146 0.88 7.01 7.37
CA ALA A 146 2.17 6.34 7.21
C ALA A 146 2.05 4.98 6.49
N ARG A 147 0.98 4.21 6.74
CA ARG A 147 0.70 2.95 6.02
C ARG A 147 0.46 3.20 4.53
N GLU A 148 -0.30 4.24 4.20
CA GLU A 148 -0.55 4.62 2.80
C GLU A 148 0.76 5.00 2.09
N ALA A 149 1.62 5.79 2.74
CA ALA A 149 2.93 6.16 2.20
C ALA A 149 3.83 4.92 1.97
N ILE A 150 3.86 3.98 2.92
CA ILE A 150 4.59 2.70 2.77
C ILE A 150 4.01 1.87 1.62
N SER A 151 2.68 1.78 1.50
CA SER A 151 2.02 1.02 0.45
C SER A 151 2.34 1.59 -0.94
N SER A 152 2.25 2.92 -1.09
CA SER A 152 2.62 3.63 -2.32
C SER A 152 4.09 3.45 -2.70
N ALA A 153 5.00 3.55 -1.72
CA ALA A 153 6.41 3.29 -1.94
C ALA A 153 6.69 1.82 -2.30
N SER A 154 6.01 0.87 -1.65
CA SER A 154 6.13 -0.56 -1.93
C SER A 154 5.66 -0.92 -3.33
N ALA A 155 4.55 -0.33 -3.79
CA ALA A 155 4.08 -0.47 -5.16
C ALA A 155 5.12 0.04 -6.16
N ALA A 156 5.65 1.25 -5.96
CA ALA A 156 6.67 1.82 -6.83
C ALA A 156 7.96 0.98 -6.89
N VAL A 157 8.38 0.40 -5.76
CA VAL A 157 9.55 -0.49 -5.69
C VAL A 157 9.28 -1.82 -6.42
N LYS A 158 8.05 -2.35 -6.36
CA LYS A 158 7.64 -3.55 -7.11
C LYS A 158 7.60 -3.27 -8.62
N ASP A 159 7.04 -2.14 -9.04
CA ASP A 159 7.01 -1.75 -10.46
C ASP A 159 8.44 -1.59 -11.01
N GLN A 160 9.36 -1.02 -10.22
CA GLN A 160 10.77 -0.88 -10.60
C GLN A 160 11.49 -2.22 -10.83
N LYS A 161 11.04 -3.29 -10.16
CA LYS A 161 11.59 -4.64 -10.34
C LYS A 161 11.33 -5.18 -11.74
N GLU A 162 10.28 -4.69 -12.40
CA GLU A 162 9.89 -5.08 -13.75
C GLU A 162 10.66 -4.32 -14.83
N ASN A 163 11.40 -3.28 -14.44
CA ASN A 163 12.18 -2.47 -15.36
C ASN A 163 13.44 -3.20 -15.82
N ASP A 164 13.67 -3.09 -17.12
CA ASP A 164 14.75 -3.73 -17.86
C ASP A 164 15.78 -2.68 -18.26
N TYR A 165 17.01 -2.83 -17.75
CA TYR A 165 18.11 -1.93 -18.03
C TYR A 165 19.11 -2.49 -19.04
N THR A 166 18.64 -3.37 -19.93
CA THR A 166 19.46 -3.90 -21.02
C THR A 166 19.83 -2.82 -22.02
N ILE A 167 21.14 -2.67 -22.28
CA ILE A 167 21.68 -1.68 -23.22
C ILE A 167 21.13 -1.93 -24.62
N GLN A 168 20.55 -0.89 -25.22
CA GLN A 168 20.09 -0.94 -26.60
C GLN A 168 21.22 -0.47 -27.53
N ILE A 169 21.88 -1.41 -28.22
CA ILE A 169 23.00 -1.10 -29.12
C ILE A 169 22.50 -0.47 -30.41
N SER A 170 22.97 0.74 -30.68
CA SER A 170 22.83 1.44 -31.96
C SER A 170 23.98 1.07 -32.90
N SER A 171 25.23 1.22 -32.44
CA SER A 171 26.44 0.88 -33.18
C SER A 171 27.64 0.73 -32.25
N GLU A 172 28.72 0.11 -32.74
CA GLU A 172 29.97 -0.03 -31.98
C GLU A 172 30.63 1.31 -31.60
N SER A 173 30.49 2.35 -32.43
CA SER A 173 30.98 3.70 -32.11
C SER A 173 30.14 4.40 -31.04
N LYS A 174 28.85 4.04 -30.92
CA LYS A 174 27.90 4.66 -29.99
C LYS A 174 27.69 3.89 -28.68
N ILE A 175 28.24 2.68 -28.54
CA ILE A 175 28.00 1.83 -27.37
C ILE A 175 28.24 2.51 -26.02
N LYS A 176 29.23 3.40 -25.92
CA LYS A 176 29.49 4.19 -24.70
C LYS A 176 28.33 5.13 -24.38
N ALA A 177 27.79 5.80 -25.39
CA ALA A 177 26.64 6.70 -25.24
C ALA A 177 25.36 5.91 -24.95
N ASP A 178 25.15 4.76 -25.62
CA ASP A 178 24.02 3.86 -25.38
C ASP A 178 24.03 3.34 -23.93
N ALA A 179 25.18 2.88 -23.45
CA ALA A 179 25.36 2.45 -22.07
C ALA A 179 25.14 3.59 -21.06
N LYS A 180 25.65 4.80 -21.37
CA LYS A 180 25.46 5.99 -20.55
C LYS A 180 23.97 6.32 -20.39
N LYS A 181 23.22 6.29 -21.49
CA LYS A 181 21.78 6.55 -21.51
C LYS A 181 21.04 5.59 -20.58
N GLN A 182 21.36 4.30 -20.66
CA GLN A 182 20.68 3.29 -19.84
C GLN A 182 21.02 3.42 -18.35
N ARG A 183 22.27 3.75 -18.02
CA ARG A 183 22.68 4.07 -16.65
C ARG A 183 21.97 5.30 -16.11
N ASP A 184 21.88 6.37 -16.89
CA ASP A 184 21.22 7.61 -16.47
C ASP A 184 19.73 7.38 -16.21
N GLN A 185 19.10 6.54 -17.03
CA GLN A 185 17.73 6.10 -16.82
C GLN A 185 17.58 5.33 -15.49
N LEU A 186 18.43 4.33 -15.24
CA LEU A 186 18.44 3.60 -13.97
C LEU A 186 18.60 4.55 -12.78
N HIS A 187 19.55 5.48 -12.87
CA HIS A 187 19.81 6.44 -11.80
C HIS A 187 18.59 7.34 -11.51
N LYS A 188 17.94 7.85 -12.57
CA LYS A 188 16.74 8.68 -12.46
C LYS A 188 15.61 7.90 -11.77
N ASP A 189 15.36 6.67 -12.20
CA ASP A 189 14.28 5.84 -11.67
C ASP A 189 14.52 5.49 -10.19
N LEU A 190 15.71 5.00 -9.85
CA LEU A 190 16.09 4.68 -8.47
C LEU A 190 16.02 5.90 -7.56
N THR A 191 16.38 7.09 -8.05
CA THR A 191 16.31 8.34 -7.27
C THR A 191 14.86 8.73 -6.99
N ALA A 192 13.97 8.60 -7.99
CA ALA A 192 12.55 8.89 -7.83
C ALA A 192 11.91 7.96 -6.77
N ILE A 193 12.26 6.68 -6.79
CA ILE A 193 11.73 5.69 -5.83
C ILE A 193 12.31 5.90 -4.44
N ARG A 194 13.62 6.19 -4.35
CA ARG A 194 14.27 6.52 -3.09
C ARG A 194 13.57 7.69 -2.39
N LYS A 195 13.13 8.70 -3.14
CA LYS A 195 12.34 9.81 -2.58
C LYS A 195 11.05 9.30 -1.94
N ARG A 196 10.30 8.43 -2.60
CA ARG A 196 9.07 7.82 -2.02
C ARG A 196 9.35 7.05 -0.73
N VAL A 197 10.47 6.32 -0.67
CA VAL A 197 10.88 5.62 0.57
C VAL A 197 11.25 6.59 1.69
N ILE A 198 11.87 7.73 1.36
CA ILE A 198 12.15 8.81 2.33
C ILE A 198 10.84 9.43 2.83
N ASP A 199 9.88 9.70 1.95
CA ASP A 199 8.58 10.26 2.33
C ASP A 199 7.84 9.30 3.27
N ALA A 200 7.87 7.98 2.99
CA ALA A 200 7.35 6.96 3.89
C ALA A 200 8.06 6.95 5.26
N LYS A 201 9.39 7.08 5.28
CA LYS A 201 10.17 7.20 6.53
C LYS A 201 9.75 8.42 7.35
N GLN A 202 9.53 9.55 6.69
CA GLN A 202 9.09 10.79 7.33
C GLN A 202 7.69 10.64 7.91
N ALA A 203 6.77 10.01 7.18
CA ALA A 203 5.42 9.72 7.65
C ALA A 203 5.42 8.82 8.90
N VAL A 204 6.25 7.77 8.94
CA VAL A 204 6.43 6.91 10.13
C VAL A 204 6.98 7.70 11.31
N SER A 205 8.00 8.53 11.06
CA SER A 205 8.61 9.40 12.08
C SER A 205 7.58 10.39 12.64
N ASN A 206 6.72 10.93 11.77
CA ASN A 206 5.62 11.79 12.17
C ASN A 206 4.58 11.05 13.03
N ALA A 207 4.19 9.82 12.65
CA ALA A 207 3.27 9.00 13.44
C ALA A 207 3.78 8.76 14.87
N ILE A 208 5.08 8.42 15.00
CA ILE A 208 5.73 8.26 16.32
C ILE A 208 5.69 9.57 17.11
N ARG A 209 5.99 10.70 16.46
CA ARG A 209 5.97 12.02 17.10
C ARG A 209 4.58 12.38 17.59
N VAL A 210 3.56 12.29 16.73
CA VAL A 210 2.17 12.61 17.05
C VAL A 210 1.67 11.76 18.22
N ALA A 211 1.99 10.46 18.22
CA ALA A 211 1.62 9.56 19.30
C ALA A 211 2.21 9.99 20.67
N LYS A 212 3.46 10.47 20.68
CA LYS A 212 4.16 10.89 21.91
C LYS A 212 3.85 12.31 22.36
N SER A 213 3.68 13.26 21.43
CA SER A 213 3.59 14.68 21.77
C SER A 213 2.17 15.17 22.04
N GLY A 214 1.13 14.49 21.52
CA GLY A 214 -0.26 14.89 21.72
C GLY A 214 -0.50 16.32 21.26
N SER A 215 -0.59 16.55 19.95
CA SER A 215 -0.85 17.85 19.28
C SER A 215 0.05 19.06 19.60
N GLU A 216 0.83 19.08 20.68
CA GLU A 216 1.78 20.16 20.95
C GLU A 216 3.11 19.90 20.25
N SER A 217 3.14 20.15 18.94
CA SER A 217 4.34 20.62 18.24
C SER A 217 3.98 21.18 16.86
N SER A 218 3.07 22.15 16.81
CA SER A 218 3.17 23.25 15.87
C SER A 218 4.00 24.34 16.54
N LYS A 219 5.31 24.12 16.70
CA LYS A 219 6.21 25.26 16.86
C LYS A 219 6.27 25.92 15.49
N GLU A 220 5.61 27.06 15.39
CA GLU A 220 5.81 28.05 14.33
C GLU A 220 7.30 28.13 14.01
N GLY A 221 7.65 27.79 12.77
CA GLY A 221 8.94 28.18 12.23
C GLY A 221 8.90 29.69 12.06
N THR A 222 9.42 30.42 13.03
CA THR A 222 9.76 31.83 12.86
C THR A 222 10.64 31.97 11.61
N PRO A 223 10.25 32.76 10.60
CA PRO A 223 11.14 33.10 9.50
C PRO A 223 12.09 34.19 10.01
N SER A 224 13.29 33.79 10.43
CA SER A 224 14.44 34.68 10.57
C SER A 224 15.45 34.14 9.55
N GLY A 225 15.61 34.77 8.38
CA GLY A 225 16.50 35.92 8.20
C GLY A 225 17.95 35.44 8.29
N GLN A 226 18.88 35.66 7.35
CA GLN A 226 18.98 36.59 6.24
C GLN A 226 20.36 36.29 5.59
N GLN A 227 20.48 36.59 4.29
CA GLN A 227 21.73 36.79 3.51
C GLN A 227 22.51 35.56 3.03
#